data_AF-A0A838K6X9-F1
#
_entry.id   AF-A0A838K6X9-F1
#
_cell.length_a   1.000
_cell.length_b   1.000
_cell.length_c   1.000
_cell.angle_alpha   90.00
_cell.angle_beta   90.00
_cell.angle_gamma   90.00
#
_symmetry.space_group_name_H-M   'P 1'
#
loop_
_entity.id
_entity.type
_entity.pdbx_description
1 polymer ?
#
loop_
_entity_poly.entity_id
_entity_poly.type
_entity_poly.pdbx_seq_one_letter_code
_entity_poly.pdbx_strand_id
1 'polypeptide(L)'
;MLARRLEKSVGPLSSAALARMERDLAWFRELSAEDRSWVGMIVQNGIAEFASWVRDPAPMSAVAVAVFGDAPRALTRVVSLHQTVELVRTTIDVVEADVDRLLGPVDGAVAREAMLRYSRDVAFAAAEVYARAAEVRGAWDARLEALVVDAVLRGEADEAVRSRAAALGWESSSAVSVVLGHAPSGTALDRGHTSADAIDSIRRSARQIGVDALCAAQGDRLVVVLGGVTDLDKAAAAVAEHFGAGPVVMGPLVSDLPAASVSARSAVAALRAAPGWP
;
A
#
# COMPACT_ATOMS: atom_id res chain seq x y z
N MET A 1 23.04 -34.26 -5.44
CA MET A 1 23.06 -35.05 -4.17
C MET A 1 22.43 -34.25 -3.02
N LEU A 2 22.79 -32.97 -2.88
CA LEU A 2 22.28 -32.04 -1.86
C LEU A 2 20.74 -31.94 -1.80
N ALA A 3 20.06 -31.65 -2.91
CA ALA A 3 18.59 -31.54 -2.95
C ALA A 3 17.87 -32.75 -2.35
N ARG A 4 18.32 -33.98 -2.67
CA ARG A 4 17.75 -35.22 -2.12
C ARG A 4 18.00 -35.38 -0.62
N ARG A 5 19.09 -34.82 -0.08
CA ARG A 5 19.36 -34.80 1.37
C ARG A 5 18.51 -33.74 2.07
N LEU A 6 18.31 -32.59 1.44
CA LEU A 6 17.37 -31.55 1.91
C LEU A 6 15.93 -32.07 1.94
N GLU A 7 15.47 -32.77 0.89
CA GLU A 7 14.16 -33.42 0.85
C GLU A 7 13.96 -34.39 2.02
N LYS A 8 14.98 -35.20 2.36
CA LYS A 8 14.95 -36.08 3.54
C LYS A 8 14.94 -35.33 4.86
N SER A 9 15.40 -34.08 4.87
CA SER A 9 15.50 -33.22 6.06
C SER A 9 14.25 -32.35 6.28
N VAL A 10 13.29 -32.35 5.34
CA VAL A 10 12.04 -31.55 5.41
C VAL A 10 11.29 -31.82 6.72
N GLY A 11 11.08 -33.09 7.10
CA GLY A 11 10.35 -33.44 8.32
C GLY A 11 11.01 -32.91 9.61
N PRO A 12 12.30 -33.20 9.86
CA PRO A 12 13.04 -32.64 10.99
C PRO A 12 13.03 -31.10 11.01
N LEU A 13 13.25 -30.44 9.88
CA LEU A 13 13.24 -28.98 9.78
C LEU A 13 11.86 -28.37 10.07
N SER A 14 10.79 -28.99 9.55
CA SER A 14 9.42 -28.54 9.79
C SER A 14 9.06 -28.64 11.27
N SER A 15 9.46 -29.75 11.91
CA SER A 15 9.23 -29.96 13.34
C SER A 15 9.97 -28.93 14.19
N ALA A 16 11.23 -28.63 13.84
CA ALA A 16 12.03 -27.61 14.50
C ALA A 16 11.44 -26.20 14.30
N ALA A 17 10.93 -25.90 13.10
CA ALA A 17 10.28 -24.63 12.79
C ALA A 17 8.99 -24.45 13.59
N LEU A 18 8.13 -25.47 13.66
CA LEU A 18 6.91 -25.41 14.47
C LEU A 18 7.21 -25.27 15.97
N ALA A 19 8.20 -25.99 16.49
CA ALA A 19 8.64 -25.84 17.88
C ALA A 19 9.19 -24.43 18.16
N ARG A 20 9.88 -23.83 17.18
CA ARG A 20 10.37 -22.45 17.25
C ARG A 20 9.21 -21.45 17.28
N MET A 21 8.22 -21.63 16.40
CA MET A 21 7.02 -20.80 16.34
C MET A 21 6.21 -20.86 17.63
N GLU A 22 5.96 -22.06 18.16
CA GLU A 22 5.25 -22.26 19.44
C GLU A 22 5.92 -21.51 20.59
N ARG A 23 7.25 -21.50 20.61
CA ARG A 23 8.00 -20.81 21.67
C ARG A 23 8.01 -19.30 21.49
N ASP A 24 8.26 -18.82 20.28
CA ASP A 24 8.63 -17.41 20.06
C ASP A 24 7.45 -16.54 19.60
N LEU A 25 6.40 -17.13 18.98
CA LEU A 25 5.27 -16.40 18.40
C LEU A 25 4.01 -16.55 19.27
N ALA A 26 3.63 -15.48 19.96
CA ALA A 26 2.47 -15.49 20.86
C ALA A 26 1.15 -15.83 20.16
N TRP A 27 0.91 -15.21 19.00
CA TRP A 27 -0.29 -15.44 18.21
C TRP A 27 -0.40 -16.88 17.68
N PHE A 28 0.73 -17.56 17.46
CA PHE A 28 0.72 -18.95 17.00
C PHE A 28 0.17 -19.88 18.09
N ARG A 29 0.45 -19.59 19.36
CA ARG A 29 -0.09 -20.35 20.50
C ARG A 29 -1.60 -20.16 20.69
N GLU A 30 -2.12 -19.03 20.24
CA GLU A 30 -3.55 -18.70 20.30
C GLU A 30 -4.36 -19.40 19.21
N LEU A 31 -3.70 -19.93 18.18
CA LEU A 31 -4.35 -20.65 17.09
C LEU A 31 -5.00 -21.96 17.56
N SER A 32 -6.14 -22.26 16.95
CA SER A 32 -6.79 -23.57 17.09
C SER A 32 -5.86 -24.70 16.63
N ALA A 33 -6.12 -25.92 17.09
CA ALA A 33 -5.34 -27.08 16.64
C ALA A 33 -5.45 -27.29 15.11
N GLU A 34 -6.60 -26.96 14.52
CA GLU A 34 -6.82 -27.02 13.08
C GLU A 34 -5.95 -25.99 12.34
N ASP A 35 -5.95 -24.73 12.79
CA ASP A 35 -5.14 -23.67 12.17
C ASP A 35 -3.64 -23.94 12.29
N ARG A 36 -3.19 -24.46 13.44
CA ARG A 36 -1.79 -24.88 13.62
C ARG A 36 -1.41 -26.02 12.68
N SER A 37 -2.32 -26.96 12.39
CA SER A 37 -2.09 -28.02 11.40
C SER A 37 -1.92 -27.45 9.99
N TRP A 38 -2.73 -26.46 9.62
CA TRP A 38 -2.60 -25.77 8.34
C TRP A 38 -1.28 -25.01 8.22
N VAL A 39 -0.86 -24.30 9.28
CA VAL A 39 0.47 -23.67 9.33
C VAL A 39 1.57 -24.71 9.18
N GLY A 40 1.48 -25.85 9.86
CA GLY A 40 2.43 -26.95 9.72
C GLY A 40 2.60 -27.44 8.29
N MET A 41 1.48 -27.59 7.56
CA MET A 41 1.51 -27.96 6.14
C MET A 41 2.20 -26.89 5.27
N ILE A 42 1.96 -25.61 5.53
CA ILE A 42 2.62 -24.51 4.81
C ILE A 42 4.13 -24.49 5.06
N VAL A 43 4.54 -24.64 6.32
CA VAL A 43 5.96 -24.71 6.69
C VAL A 43 6.64 -25.90 5.98
N GLN A 44 5.99 -27.06 6.00
CA GLN A 44 6.50 -28.25 5.33
C GLN A 44 6.64 -28.06 3.81
N ASN A 45 5.60 -27.50 3.17
CA ASN A 45 5.62 -27.20 1.75
C ASN A 45 6.70 -26.17 1.40
N GLY A 46 6.87 -25.13 2.21
CA GLY A 46 7.90 -24.11 2.00
C GLY A 46 9.33 -24.67 2.07
N ILE A 47 9.59 -25.59 3.01
CA ILE A 47 10.91 -26.26 3.12
C ILE A 47 11.11 -27.25 1.96
N ALA A 48 10.06 -27.95 1.54
CA ALA A 48 10.13 -28.83 0.37
C ALA A 48 10.38 -28.05 -0.92
N GLU A 49 9.75 -26.89 -1.07
CA GLU A 49 9.96 -25.97 -2.19
C GLU A 49 11.40 -25.46 -2.22
N PHE A 50 11.96 -25.07 -1.07
CA PHE A 50 13.39 -24.74 -1.00
C PHE A 50 14.28 -25.90 -1.46
N ALA A 51 13.99 -27.14 -1.02
CA ALA A 51 14.75 -28.32 -1.46
C ALA A 51 14.63 -28.57 -2.97
N SER A 52 13.46 -28.28 -3.56
CA SER A 52 13.22 -28.31 -5.00
C SER A 52 13.99 -27.20 -5.73
N TRP A 53 13.94 -25.98 -5.22
CA TRP A 53 14.62 -24.80 -5.77
C TRP A 53 16.15 -24.98 -5.80
N VAL A 54 16.74 -25.67 -4.82
CA VAL A 54 18.16 -26.04 -4.82
C VAL A 54 18.53 -26.93 -6.02
N ARG A 55 17.58 -27.72 -6.54
CA ARG A 55 17.79 -28.54 -7.74
C ARG A 55 17.65 -27.69 -9.01
N ASP A 56 16.63 -26.85 -9.07
CA ASP A 56 16.30 -26.03 -10.23
C ASP A 56 15.80 -24.65 -9.78
N PRO A 57 16.69 -23.63 -9.74
CA PRO A 57 16.33 -22.29 -9.29
C PRO A 57 15.27 -21.64 -10.19
N ALA A 58 14.05 -21.54 -9.66
CA ALA A 58 12.92 -20.88 -10.31
C ALA A 58 13.02 -19.35 -10.23
N PRO A 59 12.38 -18.60 -11.15
CA PRO A 59 12.28 -17.14 -11.07
C PRO A 59 11.48 -16.68 -9.83
N MET A 60 11.78 -15.47 -9.35
CA MET A 60 11.16 -14.87 -8.16
C MET A 60 9.62 -14.89 -8.16
N SER A 61 8.98 -14.72 -9.33
CA SER A 61 7.51 -14.76 -9.45
C SER A 61 6.91 -16.13 -9.09
N ALA A 62 7.63 -17.22 -9.39
CA ALA A 62 7.20 -18.57 -9.00
C ALA A 62 7.32 -18.78 -7.49
N VAL A 63 8.40 -18.25 -6.88
CA VAL A 63 8.61 -18.27 -5.43
C VAL A 63 7.50 -17.54 -4.68
N ALA A 64 7.06 -16.39 -5.21
CA ALA A 64 5.94 -15.62 -4.64
C ALA A 64 4.64 -16.43 -4.59
N VAL A 65 4.31 -17.14 -5.68
CA VAL A 65 3.11 -17.99 -5.76
C VAL A 65 3.21 -19.16 -4.79
N ALA A 66 4.35 -19.84 -4.75
CA ALA A 66 4.55 -21.00 -3.88
C ALA A 66 4.47 -20.65 -2.38
N VAL A 67 5.02 -19.49 -1.98
CA VAL A 67 5.08 -19.08 -0.56
C VAL A 67 3.81 -18.36 -0.10
N PHE A 68 3.21 -17.52 -0.95
CA PHE A 68 2.10 -16.64 -0.56
C PHE A 68 0.76 -16.97 -1.24
N GLY A 69 0.74 -17.79 -2.29
CA GLY A 69 -0.45 -18.09 -3.11
C GLY A 69 -1.18 -19.40 -2.74
N ASP A 70 -0.45 -20.40 -2.26
CA ASP A 70 -0.97 -21.77 -2.07
C ASP A 70 -1.55 -22.06 -0.67
N ALA A 71 -1.71 -21.03 0.18
CA ALA A 71 -2.32 -21.19 1.49
C ALA A 71 -3.82 -21.51 1.36
N PRO A 72 -4.36 -22.50 2.11
CA PRO A 72 -5.80 -22.77 2.14
C PRO A 72 -6.61 -21.51 2.46
N ARG A 73 -7.73 -21.30 1.76
CA ARG A 73 -8.63 -20.14 1.96
C ARG A 73 -9.13 -19.98 3.40
N ALA A 74 -9.14 -21.06 4.18
CA ALA A 74 -9.47 -21.01 5.60
C ALA A 74 -8.41 -20.22 6.38
N LEU A 75 -7.12 -20.44 6.08
CA LEU A 75 -6.01 -19.81 6.78
C LEU A 75 -5.89 -18.31 6.49
N THR A 76 -6.23 -17.87 5.29
CA THR A 76 -6.18 -16.44 4.92
C THR A 76 -7.16 -15.56 5.71
N ARG A 77 -8.09 -16.15 6.47
CA ARG A 77 -9.01 -15.44 7.38
C ARG A 77 -8.49 -15.31 8.80
N VAL A 78 -7.58 -16.20 9.21
CA VAL A 78 -7.10 -16.31 10.61
C VAL A 78 -5.64 -15.91 10.78
N VAL A 79 -4.85 -15.96 9.69
CA VAL A 79 -3.45 -15.52 9.67
C VAL A 79 -3.34 -14.30 8.74
N SER A 80 -2.95 -13.17 9.32
CA SER A 80 -2.66 -11.94 8.59
C SER A 80 -1.38 -12.08 7.76
N LEU A 81 -1.24 -11.24 6.73
CA LEU A 81 -0.02 -11.20 5.91
C LEU A 81 1.24 -10.91 6.75
N HIS A 82 1.11 -10.12 7.82
CA HIS A 82 2.20 -9.86 8.75
C HIS A 82 2.66 -11.14 9.47
N GLN A 83 1.71 -11.89 10.00
CA GLN A 83 1.98 -13.19 10.63
C GLN A 83 2.55 -14.20 9.63
N THR A 84 2.11 -14.20 8.36
CA THR A 84 2.72 -15.01 7.31
C THR A 84 4.21 -14.71 7.11
N VAL A 85 4.60 -13.42 7.14
CA VAL A 85 6.02 -13.03 7.06
C VAL A 85 6.80 -13.52 8.28
N GLU A 86 6.22 -13.45 9.48
CA GLU A 86 6.86 -13.99 10.69
C GLU A 86 7.07 -15.51 10.60
N LEU A 87 6.10 -16.26 10.08
CA LEU A 87 6.23 -17.70 9.84
C LEU A 87 7.38 -18.02 8.88
N VAL A 88 7.43 -17.31 7.76
CA VAL A 88 8.47 -17.47 6.73
C VAL A 88 9.85 -17.16 7.32
N ARG A 89 10.00 -16.02 7.99
CA ARG A 89 11.25 -15.63 8.65
C ARG A 89 11.70 -16.68 9.66
N THR A 90 10.79 -17.11 10.53
CA THR A 90 11.09 -18.13 11.55
C THR A 90 11.53 -19.46 10.93
N THR A 91 10.91 -19.84 9.81
CA THR A 91 11.27 -21.06 9.08
C THR A 91 12.67 -20.95 8.47
N ILE A 92 12.98 -19.81 7.83
CA ILE A 92 14.32 -19.53 7.27
C ILE A 92 15.37 -19.59 8.38
N ASP A 93 15.15 -18.91 9.51
CA ASP A 93 16.07 -18.88 10.65
C ASP A 93 16.37 -20.30 11.17
N VAL A 94 15.35 -21.18 11.21
CA VAL A 94 15.53 -22.57 11.63
C VAL A 94 16.31 -23.37 10.62
N VAL A 95 16.01 -23.24 9.32
CA VAL A 95 16.77 -23.95 8.29
C VAL A 95 18.23 -23.51 8.32
N GLU A 96 18.51 -22.21 8.41
CA GLU A 96 19.88 -21.71 8.54
C GLU A 96 20.60 -22.24 9.79
N ALA A 97 19.92 -22.33 10.93
CA ALA A 97 20.52 -22.84 12.15
C ALA A 97 20.82 -24.36 12.08
N ASP A 98 19.95 -25.14 11.44
CA ASP A 98 19.96 -26.60 11.56
C ASP A 98 20.60 -27.33 10.36
N VAL A 99 20.81 -26.67 9.22
CA VAL A 99 21.36 -27.32 8.01
C VAL A 99 22.74 -27.95 8.22
N ASP A 100 23.64 -27.32 8.97
CA ASP A 100 24.98 -27.87 9.22
C ASP A 100 24.91 -29.15 10.05
N ARG A 101 24.01 -29.19 11.05
CA ARG A 101 23.78 -30.36 11.90
C ARG A 101 23.19 -31.52 11.11
N LEU A 102 22.29 -31.23 10.16
CA LEU A 102 21.56 -32.26 9.39
C LEU A 102 22.35 -32.75 8.16
N LEU A 103 23.14 -31.89 7.54
CA LEU A 103 23.84 -32.16 6.28
C LEU A 103 25.35 -32.38 6.45
N GLY A 104 25.92 -32.01 7.61
CA GLY A 104 27.35 -31.96 7.83
C GLY A 104 27.97 -30.68 7.26
N PRO A 105 29.25 -30.37 7.59
CA PRO A 105 29.83 -29.05 7.36
C PRO A 105 29.97 -28.66 5.88
N VAL A 106 30.17 -29.62 4.97
CA VAL A 106 30.35 -29.34 3.54
C VAL A 106 29.01 -29.04 2.87
N ASP A 107 28.07 -29.99 2.94
CA ASP A 107 26.74 -29.81 2.32
C ASP A 107 25.91 -28.75 3.06
N GLY A 108 26.13 -28.58 4.37
CA GLY A 108 25.52 -27.53 5.20
C GLY A 108 25.92 -26.13 4.75
N ALA A 109 27.21 -25.89 4.48
CA ALA A 109 27.67 -24.61 3.95
C ALA A 109 27.02 -24.27 2.60
N VAL A 110 26.91 -25.26 1.69
CA VAL A 110 26.24 -25.06 0.39
C VAL A 110 24.74 -24.80 0.56
N ALA A 111 24.07 -25.53 1.46
CA ALA A 111 22.65 -25.30 1.77
C ALA A 111 22.40 -23.93 2.39
N ARG A 112 23.29 -23.46 3.27
CA ARG A 112 23.23 -22.13 3.88
C ARG A 112 23.38 -21.03 2.82
N GLU A 113 24.35 -21.16 1.91
CA GLU A 113 24.53 -20.22 0.81
C GLU A 113 23.32 -20.21 -0.14
N ALA A 114 22.74 -21.38 -0.42
CA ALA A 114 21.51 -21.47 -1.21
C ALA A 114 20.33 -20.82 -0.48
N MET A 115 20.21 -21.00 0.84
CA MET A 115 19.16 -20.39 1.64
C MET A 115 19.27 -18.86 1.63
N LEU A 116 20.48 -18.28 1.70
CA LEU A 116 20.65 -16.82 1.58
C LEU A 116 20.13 -16.25 0.25
N ARG A 117 20.29 -16.99 -0.84
CA ARG A 117 19.76 -16.58 -2.17
C ARG A 117 18.24 -16.75 -2.23
N TYR A 118 17.73 -17.87 -1.75
CA TYR A 118 16.31 -18.16 -1.72
C TYR A 118 15.55 -17.17 -0.81
N SER A 119 16.07 -16.89 0.39
CA SER A 119 15.45 -15.98 1.35
C SER A 119 15.38 -14.55 0.83
N ARG A 120 16.40 -14.10 0.07
CA ARG A 120 16.37 -12.81 -0.63
C ARG A 120 15.21 -12.75 -1.63
N ASP A 121 15.05 -13.79 -2.46
CA ASP A 121 13.99 -13.82 -3.47
C ASP A 121 12.59 -13.88 -2.83
N VAL A 122 12.44 -14.63 -1.72
CA VAL A 122 11.23 -14.63 -0.88
C VAL A 122 10.96 -13.26 -0.26
N ALA A 123 11.99 -12.55 0.21
CA ALA A 123 11.83 -11.23 0.81
C ALA A 123 11.36 -10.18 -0.20
N PHE A 124 11.90 -10.18 -1.43
CA PHE A 124 11.42 -9.30 -2.50
C PHE A 124 10.02 -9.66 -2.97
N ALA A 125 9.69 -10.95 -3.05
CA ALA A 125 8.32 -11.40 -3.32
C ALA A 125 7.34 -10.88 -2.25
N ALA A 126 7.70 -10.94 -0.96
CA ALA A 126 6.91 -10.37 0.11
C ALA A 126 6.75 -8.85 -0.06
N ALA A 127 7.84 -8.14 -0.35
CA ALA A 127 7.82 -6.70 -0.56
C ALA A 127 6.89 -6.29 -1.72
N GLU A 128 6.89 -7.04 -2.83
CA GLU A 128 5.99 -6.81 -3.97
C GLU A 128 4.51 -6.94 -3.58
N VAL A 129 4.16 -7.97 -2.80
CA VAL A 129 2.79 -8.15 -2.28
C VAL A 129 2.37 -6.98 -1.40
N TYR A 130 3.27 -6.49 -0.53
CA TYR A 130 2.99 -5.32 0.31
C TYR A 130 2.87 -4.04 -0.51
N ALA A 131 3.75 -3.83 -1.48
CA ALA A 131 3.70 -2.68 -2.40
C ALA A 131 2.37 -2.68 -3.14
N ARG A 132 1.95 -3.82 -3.69
CA ARG A 132 0.67 -3.96 -4.38
C ARG A 132 -0.53 -3.71 -3.47
N ALA A 133 -0.49 -4.23 -2.24
CA ALA A 133 -1.54 -3.99 -1.24
C ALA A 133 -1.59 -2.51 -0.79
N ALA A 134 -0.46 -1.80 -0.82
CA ALA A 134 -0.42 -0.36 -0.57
C ALA A 134 -0.96 0.43 -1.78
N GLU A 135 -0.59 0.06 -3.01
CA GLU A 135 -1.13 0.67 -4.24
C GLU A 135 -2.66 0.55 -4.32
N VAL A 136 -3.20 -0.64 -4.04
CA VAL A 136 -4.66 -0.88 -4.08
C VAL A 136 -5.39 -0.03 -3.04
N ARG A 137 -4.81 0.15 -1.86
CA ARG A 137 -5.36 1.06 -0.83
C ARG A 137 -5.28 2.53 -1.28
N GLY A 138 -4.16 2.98 -1.82
CA GLY A 138 -4.06 4.33 -2.39
C GLY A 138 -5.06 4.58 -3.52
N ALA A 139 -5.29 3.59 -4.38
CA ALA A 139 -6.29 3.66 -5.44
C ALA A 139 -7.74 3.66 -4.91
N TRP A 140 -8.00 2.99 -3.79
CA TRP A 140 -9.29 3.03 -3.10
C TRP A 140 -9.56 4.41 -2.49
N ASP A 141 -8.58 4.99 -1.80
CA ASP A 141 -8.69 6.33 -1.21
C ASP A 141 -8.88 7.40 -2.28
N ALA A 142 -8.11 7.34 -3.38
CA ALA A 142 -8.27 8.23 -4.53
C ALA A 142 -9.68 8.12 -5.16
N ARG A 143 -10.24 6.90 -5.22
CA ARG A 143 -11.61 6.70 -5.72
C ARG A 143 -12.67 7.26 -4.78
N LEU A 144 -12.49 7.12 -3.47
CA LEU A 144 -13.40 7.71 -2.48
C LEU A 144 -13.31 9.24 -2.50
N GLU A 145 -12.11 9.81 -2.60
CA GLU A 145 -11.92 11.25 -2.76
C GLU A 145 -12.59 11.76 -4.03
N ALA A 146 -12.42 11.08 -5.16
CA ALA A 146 -13.07 11.43 -6.40
C ALA A 146 -14.61 11.48 -6.27
N LEU A 147 -15.21 10.54 -5.54
CA LEU A 147 -16.65 10.55 -5.27
C LEU A 147 -17.08 11.73 -4.39
N VAL A 148 -16.29 12.08 -3.37
CA VAL A 148 -16.57 13.24 -2.50
C VAL A 148 -16.46 14.54 -3.28
N VAL A 149 -15.38 14.71 -4.05
CA VAL A 149 -15.15 15.90 -4.88
C VAL A 149 -16.22 16.02 -5.96
N ASP A 150 -16.59 14.93 -6.64
CA ASP A 150 -17.67 14.92 -7.63
C ASP A 150 -19.03 15.33 -7.02
N ALA A 151 -19.35 14.85 -5.82
CA ALA A 151 -20.56 15.28 -5.10
C ALA A 151 -20.51 16.77 -4.74
N VAL A 152 -19.35 17.30 -4.32
CA VAL A 152 -19.16 18.73 -4.08
C VAL A 152 -19.38 19.55 -5.35
N LEU A 153 -18.82 19.11 -6.49
CA LEU A 153 -19.00 19.78 -7.78
C LEU A 153 -20.46 19.79 -8.25
N ARG A 154 -21.22 18.72 -7.97
CA ARG A 154 -22.65 18.61 -8.29
C ARG A 154 -23.57 19.33 -7.31
N GLY A 155 -23.08 19.72 -6.14
CA GLY A 155 -23.93 20.26 -5.07
C GLY A 155 -24.74 19.21 -4.33
N GLU A 156 -24.27 17.96 -4.36
CA GLU A 156 -24.88 16.78 -3.72
C GLU A 156 -24.10 16.37 -2.45
N ALA A 157 -23.40 17.31 -1.82
CA ALA A 157 -22.62 17.08 -0.61
C ALA A 157 -23.52 16.97 0.63
N ASP A 158 -24.08 15.79 0.84
CA ASP A 158 -24.93 15.43 1.98
C ASP A 158 -24.13 14.84 3.16
N GLU A 159 -24.85 14.34 4.18
CA GLU A 159 -24.22 13.73 5.35
C GLU A 159 -23.45 12.44 5.02
N ALA A 160 -23.84 11.71 3.98
CA ALA A 160 -23.10 10.55 3.53
C ALA A 160 -21.76 10.96 2.90
N VAL A 161 -21.70 12.10 2.21
CA VAL A 161 -20.45 12.69 1.71
C VAL A 161 -19.54 13.12 2.87
N ARG A 162 -20.10 13.72 3.93
CA ARG A 162 -19.36 14.08 5.15
C ARG A 162 -18.75 12.85 5.83
N SER A 163 -19.53 11.79 5.99
CA SER A 163 -19.04 10.53 6.59
C SER A 163 -17.91 9.89 5.77
N ARG A 164 -17.98 9.93 4.43
CA ARG A 164 -16.90 9.44 3.56
C ARG A 164 -15.65 10.32 3.65
N ALA A 165 -15.80 11.64 3.70
CA ALA A 165 -14.68 12.55 3.90
C ALA A 165 -13.98 12.28 5.24
N ALA A 166 -14.74 12.09 6.33
CA ALA A 166 -14.17 11.75 7.64
C ALA A 166 -13.39 10.42 7.62
N ALA A 167 -13.85 9.42 6.87
CA ALA A 167 -13.13 8.16 6.69
C ALA A 167 -11.77 8.32 5.97
N LEU A 168 -11.60 9.43 5.22
CA LEU A 168 -10.36 9.82 4.56
C LEU A 168 -9.47 10.72 5.43
N GLY A 169 -9.83 10.93 6.71
CA GLY A 169 -9.09 11.78 7.64
C GLY A 169 -9.40 13.26 7.52
N TRP A 170 -10.53 13.64 6.89
CA TRP A 170 -11.02 15.02 6.93
C TRP A 170 -11.55 15.36 8.32
N GLU A 171 -10.90 16.29 9.02
CA GLU A 171 -11.24 16.69 10.39
C GLU A 171 -11.95 18.07 10.42
N SER A 172 -11.84 18.84 9.35
CA SER A 172 -12.30 20.22 9.27
C SER A 172 -13.82 20.33 9.24
N SER A 173 -14.40 20.89 10.31
CA SER A 173 -15.83 21.18 10.38
C SER A 173 -16.22 22.52 9.75
N SER A 174 -15.25 23.36 9.39
CA SER A 174 -15.52 24.72 8.89
C SER A 174 -14.48 25.25 7.91
N ALA A 175 -14.80 26.37 7.25
CA ALA A 175 -13.89 27.16 6.43
C ALA A 175 -13.32 26.36 5.25
N VAL A 176 -14.20 26.08 4.28
CA VAL A 176 -13.88 25.26 3.11
C VAL A 176 -13.71 26.14 1.87
N SER A 177 -12.73 25.83 1.03
CA SER A 177 -12.57 26.47 -0.29
C SER A 177 -12.19 25.40 -1.32
N VAL A 178 -12.54 25.66 -2.58
CA VAL A 178 -12.26 24.75 -3.70
C VAL A 178 -11.29 25.43 -4.66
N VAL A 179 -10.18 24.76 -4.94
CA VAL A 179 -9.16 25.17 -5.89
C VAL A 179 -9.27 24.31 -7.14
N LEU A 180 -9.23 24.95 -8.32
CA LEU A 180 -9.21 24.26 -9.61
C LEU A 180 -8.05 24.77 -10.47
N GLY A 181 -7.46 23.87 -11.24
CA GLY A 181 -6.46 24.17 -12.25
C GLY A 181 -6.27 22.99 -13.19
N HIS A 182 -5.27 23.05 -14.06
CA HIS A 182 -4.94 21.93 -14.92
C HIS A 182 -4.30 20.81 -14.09
N ALA A 183 -4.63 19.56 -14.41
CA ALA A 183 -3.87 18.44 -13.89
C ALA A 183 -2.47 18.43 -14.54
N PRO A 184 -1.40 18.11 -13.80
CA PRO A 184 -0.09 17.89 -14.39
C PRO A 184 -0.19 16.82 -15.48
N SER A 185 0.24 17.17 -16.69
CA SER A 185 0.28 16.26 -17.83
C SER A 185 1.74 15.96 -18.16
N GLY A 186 2.20 14.75 -17.84
CA GLY A 186 3.50 14.27 -18.27
C GLY A 186 3.47 13.94 -19.77
N THR A 187 4.31 14.59 -20.57
CA THR A 187 4.73 14.00 -21.85
C THR A 187 5.85 13.00 -21.58
N ALA A 188 5.93 11.94 -22.39
CA ALA A 188 6.70 10.71 -22.17
C ALA A 188 8.24 10.83 -22.01
N LEU A 189 8.78 12.03 -21.72
CA LEU A 189 10.21 12.27 -21.47
C LEU A 189 10.51 12.76 -20.03
N ASP A 190 9.51 13.19 -19.26
CA ASP A 190 9.68 13.50 -17.83
C ASP A 190 9.17 12.34 -16.96
N ARG A 191 10.12 11.53 -16.48
CA ARG A 191 9.87 10.41 -15.57
C ARG A 191 9.23 10.93 -14.27
N GLY A 192 7.92 10.72 -14.10
CA GLY A 192 7.31 10.55 -12.77
C GLY A 192 6.45 11.68 -12.20
N HIS A 193 5.91 12.61 -13.00
CA HIS A 193 4.91 13.58 -12.49
C HIS A 193 3.52 13.22 -12.99
N THR A 194 2.90 12.23 -12.36
CA THR A 194 1.50 11.87 -12.62
C THR A 194 0.55 12.73 -11.77
N SER A 195 -0.74 12.77 -12.13
CA SER A 195 -1.75 13.40 -11.28
C SER A 195 -1.80 12.80 -9.87
N ALA A 196 -1.41 11.54 -9.69
CA ALA A 196 -1.33 10.91 -8.37
C ALA A 196 -0.20 11.52 -7.51
N ASP A 197 0.99 11.73 -8.09
CA ASP A 197 2.13 12.34 -7.39
C ASP A 197 1.82 13.78 -6.97
N ALA A 198 1.08 14.50 -7.81
CA ALA A 198 0.60 15.85 -7.53
C ALA A 198 -0.41 15.87 -6.37
N ILE A 199 -1.37 14.94 -6.37
CA ILE A 199 -2.35 14.78 -5.28
C ILE A 199 -1.63 14.52 -3.95
N ASP A 200 -0.65 13.61 -3.92
CA ASP A 200 0.09 13.32 -2.69
C ASP A 200 0.96 14.49 -2.23
N SER A 201 1.51 15.27 -3.16
CA SER A 201 2.27 16.47 -2.84
C SER A 201 1.38 17.60 -2.31
N ILE A 202 0.18 17.79 -2.87
CA ILE A 202 -0.84 18.72 -2.35
C ILE A 202 -1.24 18.35 -0.92
N ARG A 203 -1.52 17.06 -0.66
CA ARG A 203 -1.87 16.61 0.70
C ARG A 203 -0.76 16.87 1.71
N ARG A 204 0.50 16.66 1.32
CA ARG A 204 1.66 16.95 2.18
C ARG A 204 1.77 18.45 2.48
N SER A 205 1.65 19.29 1.45
CA SER A 205 1.75 20.75 1.58
C SER A 205 0.60 21.34 2.40
N ALA A 206 -0.63 20.86 2.19
CA ALA A 206 -1.79 21.24 2.99
C ALA A 206 -1.63 20.85 4.47
N ARG A 207 -1.17 19.61 4.75
CA ARG A 207 -0.89 19.15 6.11
C ARG A 207 0.19 19.98 6.81
N GLN A 208 1.23 20.42 6.10
CA GLN A 208 2.29 21.26 6.68
C GLN A 208 1.76 22.61 7.18
N ILE A 209 0.67 23.12 6.60
CA ILE A 209 0.03 24.36 7.03
C ILE A 209 -1.21 24.12 7.90
N GLY A 210 -1.51 22.86 8.28
CA GLY A 210 -2.63 22.49 9.14
C GLY A 210 -4.00 22.56 8.45
N VAL A 211 -4.05 22.34 7.14
CA VAL A 211 -5.27 22.39 6.32
C VAL A 211 -5.56 20.99 5.76
N ASP A 212 -6.83 20.59 5.77
CA ASP A 212 -7.26 19.33 5.16
C ASP A 212 -7.38 19.49 3.64
N ALA A 213 -7.10 18.42 2.88
CA ALA A 213 -7.20 18.45 1.42
C ALA A 213 -7.80 17.15 0.87
N LEU A 214 -8.87 17.27 0.08
CA LEU A 214 -9.42 16.19 -0.75
C LEU A 214 -9.18 16.53 -2.21
N CYS A 215 -8.62 15.61 -2.99
CA CYS A 215 -8.22 15.91 -4.36
C CYS A 215 -8.81 14.93 -5.35
N ALA A 216 -9.15 15.42 -6.55
CA ALA A 216 -9.57 14.55 -7.64
C ALA A 216 -9.09 15.11 -8.99
N ALA A 217 -8.54 14.23 -9.83
CA ALA A 217 -8.32 14.54 -11.23
C ALA A 217 -9.60 14.26 -12.03
N GLN A 218 -10.04 15.24 -12.82
CA GLN A 218 -11.21 15.16 -13.70
C GLN A 218 -10.80 15.54 -15.12
N GLY A 219 -10.44 14.53 -15.92
CA GLY A 219 -9.90 14.76 -17.27
C GLY A 219 -8.57 15.50 -17.21
N ASP A 220 -8.53 16.70 -17.79
CA ASP A 220 -7.37 17.61 -17.81
C ASP A 220 -7.33 18.55 -16.60
N ARG A 221 -8.25 18.41 -15.63
CA ARG A 221 -8.36 19.28 -14.46
C ARG A 221 -7.99 18.56 -13.18
N LEU A 222 -7.40 19.30 -12.26
CA LEU A 222 -7.24 18.90 -10.88
C LEU A 222 -8.16 19.78 -10.02
N VAL A 223 -8.91 19.13 -9.13
CA VAL A 223 -9.83 19.78 -8.19
C VAL A 223 -9.37 19.44 -6.79
N VAL A 224 -9.19 20.46 -5.97
CA VAL A 224 -8.74 20.35 -4.58
C VAL A 224 -9.76 21.04 -3.68
N VAL A 225 -10.33 20.32 -2.73
CA VAL A 225 -11.19 20.87 -1.69
C VAL A 225 -10.34 21.01 -0.43
N LEU A 226 -10.19 22.24 0.06
CA LEU A 226 -9.41 22.58 1.25
C LEU A 226 -10.32 22.86 2.43
N GLY A 227 -10.00 22.32 3.61
CA GLY A 227 -10.77 22.48 4.83
C GLY A 227 -9.95 23.10 5.96
N GLY A 228 -10.58 23.91 6.81
CA GLY A 228 -9.87 24.58 7.91
C GLY A 228 -9.00 25.75 7.44
N VAL A 229 -9.35 26.35 6.29
CA VAL A 229 -8.56 27.44 5.71
C VAL A 229 -8.73 28.71 6.54
N THR A 230 -7.63 29.16 7.15
CA THR A 230 -7.57 30.41 7.94
C THR A 230 -6.99 31.58 7.14
N ASP A 231 -6.15 31.28 6.15
CA ASP A 231 -5.49 32.23 5.27
C ASP A 231 -5.55 31.67 3.83
N LEU A 232 -6.33 32.34 2.98
CA LEU A 232 -6.56 31.92 1.59
C LEU A 232 -5.28 32.03 0.76
N ASP A 233 -4.47 33.06 0.95
CA ASP A 233 -3.27 33.29 0.16
C ASP A 233 -2.21 32.24 0.49
N LYS A 234 -2.04 31.95 1.78
CA LYS A 234 -1.13 30.88 2.24
C LYS A 234 -1.59 29.50 1.74
N ALA A 235 -2.90 29.22 1.83
CA ALA A 235 -3.45 27.94 1.37
C ALA A 235 -3.34 27.78 -0.15
N ALA A 236 -3.60 28.84 -0.92
CA ALA A 236 -3.44 28.85 -2.37
C ALA A 236 -1.98 28.64 -2.78
N ALA A 237 -1.05 29.39 -2.18
CA ALA A 237 0.38 29.26 -2.47
C ALA A 237 0.92 27.86 -2.19
N ALA A 238 0.46 27.23 -1.09
CA ALA A 238 0.90 25.88 -0.71
C ALA A 238 0.49 24.79 -1.70
N VAL A 239 -0.62 24.97 -2.44
CA VAL A 239 -1.11 23.95 -3.37
C VAL A 239 -0.86 24.29 -4.84
N ALA A 240 -0.71 25.59 -5.19
CA ALA A 240 -0.63 26.06 -6.56
C ALA A 240 0.55 25.48 -7.36
N GLU A 241 1.70 25.27 -6.71
CA GLU A 241 2.91 24.75 -7.37
C GLU A 241 2.75 23.30 -7.89
N HIS A 242 1.75 22.57 -7.41
CA HIS A 242 1.50 21.17 -7.76
C HIS A 242 0.53 21.01 -8.94
N PHE A 243 -0.06 22.10 -9.44
CA PHE A 243 -0.93 22.07 -10.61
C PHE A 243 -0.12 22.07 -11.92
N GLY A 244 -0.76 21.58 -12.98
CA GLY A 244 -0.22 21.67 -14.33
C GLY A 244 -0.15 23.12 -14.82
N ALA A 245 0.64 23.35 -15.88
CA ALA A 245 0.81 24.67 -16.46
C ALA A 245 -0.54 25.33 -16.81
N GLY A 246 -0.70 26.58 -16.39
CA GLY A 246 -1.90 27.38 -16.63
C GLY A 246 -2.46 28.03 -15.36
N PRO A 247 -3.65 28.62 -15.43
CA PRO A 247 -4.28 29.28 -14.29
C PRO A 247 -4.67 28.29 -13.20
N VAL A 248 -4.43 28.68 -11.95
CA VAL A 248 -4.96 28.03 -10.74
C VAL A 248 -5.89 29.02 -10.06
N VAL A 249 -7.10 28.59 -9.76
CA VAL A 249 -8.18 29.45 -9.27
C VAL A 249 -8.71 28.90 -7.96
N MET A 250 -8.73 29.72 -6.93
CA MET A 250 -9.35 29.42 -5.64
C MET A 250 -10.72 30.09 -5.55
N GLY A 251 -11.74 29.32 -5.16
CA GLY A 251 -13.08 29.83 -4.90
C GLY A 251 -13.19 30.52 -3.55
N PRO A 252 -14.31 31.25 -3.31
CA PRO A 252 -14.54 31.92 -2.04
C PRO A 252 -14.61 30.93 -0.87
N LEU A 253 -14.22 31.39 0.32
CA LEU A 253 -14.38 30.61 1.54
C LEU A 253 -15.88 30.42 1.86
N VAL A 254 -16.26 29.19 2.18
CA VAL A 254 -17.62 28.82 2.59
C VAL A 254 -17.63 28.18 3.98
N SER A 255 -18.82 28.03 4.55
CA SER A 255 -19.01 27.55 5.91
C SER A 255 -18.43 26.17 6.16
N ASP A 256 -18.70 25.20 5.28
CA ASP A 256 -18.44 23.78 5.48
C ASP A 256 -18.49 22.99 4.16
N LEU A 257 -18.27 21.68 4.25
CA LEU A 257 -18.18 20.79 3.08
C LEU A 257 -19.49 20.72 2.25
N PRO A 258 -20.70 20.64 2.84
CA PRO A 258 -21.96 20.79 2.10
C PRO A 258 -22.08 22.09 1.29
N ALA A 259 -21.59 23.21 1.84
CA ALA A 259 -21.59 24.50 1.15
C ALA A 259 -20.50 24.63 0.07
N ALA A 260 -19.56 23.68 -0.03
CA ALA A 260 -18.40 23.74 -0.93
C ALA A 260 -18.78 23.84 -2.41
N SER A 261 -19.99 23.44 -2.79
CA SER A 261 -20.54 23.62 -4.14
C SER A 261 -20.64 25.08 -4.59
N VAL A 262 -20.80 26.01 -3.65
CA VAL A 262 -20.77 27.46 -3.93
C VAL A 262 -19.36 27.88 -4.32
N SER A 263 -18.36 27.46 -3.54
CA SER A 263 -16.94 27.72 -3.86
C SER A 263 -16.55 27.09 -5.19
N ALA A 264 -16.92 25.83 -5.41
CA ALA A 264 -16.63 25.09 -6.62
C ALA A 264 -17.19 25.79 -7.88
N ARG A 265 -18.46 26.21 -7.86
CA ARG A 265 -19.07 26.89 -9.01
C ARG A 265 -18.36 28.20 -9.35
N SER A 266 -18.00 28.99 -8.35
CA SER A 266 -17.22 30.22 -8.55
C SER A 266 -15.84 29.93 -9.15
N ALA A 267 -15.12 28.93 -8.61
CA ALA A 267 -13.81 28.55 -9.12
C ALA A 267 -13.88 27.99 -10.56
N VAL A 268 -14.89 27.20 -10.89
CA VAL A 268 -15.13 26.72 -12.27
C VAL A 268 -15.41 27.88 -13.23
N ALA A 269 -16.24 28.85 -12.81
CA ALA A 269 -16.55 30.02 -13.62
C ALA A 269 -15.30 30.89 -13.85
N ALA A 270 -14.51 31.12 -12.79
CA ALA A 270 -13.28 31.91 -12.87
C ALA A 270 -12.19 31.20 -13.69
N LEU A 271 -12.02 29.87 -13.58
CA LEU A 271 -11.09 29.12 -14.43
C LEU A 271 -11.45 29.22 -15.92
N ARG A 272 -12.74 29.21 -16.25
CA ARG A 272 -13.21 29.43 -17.64
C ARG A 272 -12.95 30.84 -18.14
N ALA A 273 -13.01 31.84 -17.27
CA ALA A 273 -12.79 33.24 -17.61
C ALA A 273 -11.29 33.62 -17.64
N ALA A 274 -10.42 32.86 -16.99
CA ALA A 274 -9.00 33.17 -16.83
C ALA A 274 -8.23 33.47 -18.14
N PRO A 275 -8.48 32.79 -19.28
CA PRO A 275 -7.82 33.15 -20.54
C PRO A 275 -8.16 34.55 -21.08
N GLY A 276 -9.25 35.15 -20.61
CA GLY A 276 -9.66 36.52 -20.96
C GLY A 276 -9.19 37.59 -19.96
N TRP A 277 -8.42 37.20 -18.94
CA TRP A 277 -7.83 38.14 -17.99
C TRP A 277 -6.55 38.75 -18.58
N PRO A 278 -6.43 40.09 -18.64
CA PRO A 278 -5.32 40.79 -19.30
C PRO A 278 -3.98 40.66 -18.57
#